data_AF-A0A9W9MP55-F1
#
_entry.id   AF-A0A9W9MP55-F1
#
_cell.length_a   1.000
_cell.length_b   1.000
_cell.length_c   1.000
_cell.angle_alpha   90.00
_cell.angle_beta   90.00
_cell.angle_gamma   90.00
#
_symmetry.space_group_name_H-M   'P 1'
#
loop_
_entity.id
_entity.type
_entity.pdbx_description
1 polymer ?
#
loop_
_entity_poly.entity_id
_entity_poly.type
_entity_poly.pdbx_seq_one_letter_code
_entity_poly.pdbx_strand_id
1 'polypeptide(L)'
;MDLYTQVQPDQETPFLAGEWETLLSHAVELYQRLENLFAELPVSWRFKTVSDPLANPRLVFPGKYHIYYNTWIAQVWDGMRACRIILNHVIYCLLLREGLTWAPHEFSDGGAYTSLLQRVSHTTTEMRDDILAPVPHMLGFIQHEATTSTSYIDCSSSAGTPSLVPASGAYFVVWPLYLAGIRLMNTPETREWIVDRLRAIRSTTGIQIAAYLAEMKEKDAAHLNAMLLTSEFLLPHLGLVKPPPSPPSLRPQHGFGNIWVIMSDPLGLISSNRFHRRVNLDTICGPLTVSFAEMGCVTGPALLFIPGMFASRYMGIPLHAIAERAGVRLLVVDRPGMGASTDVPLNKRIAAWVDLLPRLLAHLGIARVNLVAHSAGTVYLLNTWAQCHELVGPEITLLAPWVNPAYSRVTAMQIAQYVPTKAFSAWHHIPRFFVTQAAPILASSKALFRQISSQVSEAVEENRSSLDANYQSAERDDSVLRAEQAELFRLAASFMYDETTVGANSEALLCLRKSDGSDWGVCSDYAQCAQMLAAREQSTDGRVSLRTYFAYKDALVGSRGARYFEECWKAPGVEAIDFISTTVDGTDHDTLLQSMDVWKAIFASMCRPQ
;
A
#
# COMPACT_ATOMS: atom_id res chain seq x y z
N MET A 1 6.33 -12.46 -11.23
CA MET A 1 7.68 -11.88 -11.25
C MET A 1 8.79 -12.87 -11.00
N ASP A 2 8.60 -13.92 -10.21
CA ASP A 2 9.67 -14.90 -9.93
C ASP A 2 10.25 -15.45 -11.24
N LEU A 3 9.36 -15.76 -12.19
CA LEU A 3 9.73 -16.16 -13.54
C LEU A 3 10.56 -15.10 -14.28
N TYR A 4 10.23 -13.80 -14.14
CA TYR A 4 11.01 -12.71 -14.73
C TYR A 4 12.41 -12.66 -14.14
N THR A 5 12.53 -12.78 -12.82
CA THR A 5 13.82 -12.78 -12.11
C THR A 5 14.66 -14.00 -12.42
N GLN A 6 14.04 -15.16 -12.65
CA GLN A 6 14.72 -16.39 -13.08
C GLN A 6 15.23 -16.28 -14.52
N VAL A 7 14.40 -15.74 -15.43
CA VAL A 7 14.74 -15.65 -16.85
C VAL A 7 15.73 -14.53 -17.15
N GLN A 8 15.68 -13.46 -16.34
CA GLN A 8 16.42 -12.21 -16.53
C GLN A 8 16.36 -11.73 -17.99
N PRO A 9 15.16 -11.35 -18.49
CA PRO A 9 14.95 -10.97 -19.89
C PRO A 9 15.86 -9.85 -20.41
N ASP A 10 16.38 -9.01 -19.50
CA ASP A 10 17.17 -7.83 -19.83
C ASP A 10 18.69 -8.05 -19.71
N GLN A 11 19.15 -9.25 -19.32
CA GLN A 11 20.58 -9.57 -19.29
C GLN A 11 21.10 -10.06 -20.66
N GLU A 12 22.29 -9.58 -21.03
CA GLU A 12 22.98 -9.92 -22.28
C GLU A 12 23.79 -11.23 -22.21
N THR A 13 23.92 -11.85 -21.04
CA THR A 13 24.74 -13.05 -20.76
C THR A 13 24.10 -14.40 -21.17
N PRO A 14 24.89 -15.48 -21.37
CA PRO A 14 24.52 -16.55 -22.29
C PRO A 14 23.61 -17.62 -21.66
N PHE A 15 22.62 -18.01 -22.46
CA PHE A 15 21.74 -19.18 -22.46
C PHE A 15 21.46 -19.95 -21.16
N LEU A 16 20.17 -20.11 -20.84
CA LEU A 16 19.65 -21.01 -19.81
C LEU A 16 19.67 -22.47 -20.32
N ALA A 17 20.86 -23.05 -20.43
CA ALA A 17 21.04 -24.41 -20.93
C ALA A 17 20.31 -25.45 -20.04
N GLY A 18 19.30 -26.12 -20.60
CA GLY A 18 18.63 -27.28 -20.00
C GLY A 18 17.33 -27.01 -19.22
N GLU A 19 16.97 -25.76 -18.92
CA GLU A 19 15.75 -25.43 -18.16
C GLU A 19 14.75 -24.54 -18.91
N TRP A 20 15.15 -23.96 -20.05
CA TRP A 20 14.36 -22.95 -20.74
C TRP A 20 13.00 -23.44 -21.26
N GLU A 21 12.87 -24.70 -21.70
CA GLU A 21 11.59 -25.27 -22.15
C GLU A 21 10.58 -25.43 -21.00
N THR A 22 11.08 -25.72 -19.79
CA THR A 22 10.26 -25.79 -18.57
C THR A 22 9.79 -24.40 -18.17
N LEU A 23 10.70 -23.42 -18.19
CA LEU A 23 10.37 -22.02 -17.93
C LEU A 23 9.40 -21.45 -18.98
N LEU A 24 9.56 -21.81 -20.25
CA LEU A 24 8.66 -21.42 -21.33
C LEU A 24 7.28 -22.05 -21.14
N SER A 25 7.21 -23.34 -20.80
CA SER A 25 5.95 -24.03 -20.51
C SER A 25 5.21 -23.37 -19.34
N HIS A 26 5.92 -23.05 -18.26
CA HIS A 26 5.35 -22.34 -17.11
C HIS A 26 4.89 -20.92 -17.49
N ALA A 27 5.67 -20.21 -18.33
CA ALA A 27 5.28 -18.89 -18.84
C ALA A 27 3.97 -18.94 -19.64
N VAL A 28 3.83 -19.94 -20.51
CA VAL A 28 2.63 -20.16 -21.33
C VAL A 28 1.42 -20.56 -20.46
N GLU A 29 1.62 -21.37 -19.42
CA GLU A 29 0.56 -21.70 -18.46
C GLU A 29 0.07 -20.45 -17.72
N LEU A 30 0.99 -19.62 -17.20
CA LEU A 30 0.65 -18.37 -16.55
C LEU A 30 -0.06 -17.40 -17.50
N TYR A 31 0.31 -17.39 -18.78
CA TYR A 31 -0.33 -16.59 -19.80
C TYR A 31 -1.80 -17.00 -19.95
N GLN A 32 -2.08 -18.30 -20.04
CA GLN A 32 -3.45 -18.81 -20.13
C GLN A 32 -4.28 -18.50 -18.88
N ARG A 33 -3.68 -18.61 -17.69
CA ARG A 33 -4.35 -18.27 -16.42
C ARG A 33 -4.73 -16.80 -16.36
N LEU A 34 -3.84 -15.90 -16.80
CA LEU A 34 -4.15 -14.47 -16.90
C LEU A 34 -5.28 -14.23 -17.90
N GLU A 35 -5.28 -14.90 -19.05
CA GLU A 35 -6.35 -14.75 -20.04
C GLU A 35 -7.72 -15.18 -19.49
N ASN A 36 -7.79 -16.32 -18.80
CA ASN A 36 -9.03 -16.81 -18.19
C ASN A 36 -9.54 -15.84 -17.12
N LEU A 37 -8.64 -15.30 -16.28
CA LEU A 37 -8.98 -14.29 -15.28
C LEU A 37 -9.64 -13.05 -15.91
N PHE A 38 -9.18 -12.61 -17.08
CA PHE A 38 -9.77 -11.48 -17.79
C PHE A 38 -11.18 -11.81 -18.30
N ALA A 39 -11.38 -13.03 -18.80
CA ALA A 39 -12.67 -13.47 -19.34
C ALA A 39 -13.76 -13.59 -18.26
N GLU A 40 -13.37 -13.89 -17.02
CA GLU A 40 -14.28 -14.10 -15.89
C GLU A 40 -14.67 -12.81 -15.15
N LEU A 41 -14.17 -11.64 -15.58
CA LEU A 41 -14.46 -10.38 -14.90
C LEU A 41 -15.97 -10.03 -14.93
N PRO A 42 -16.55 -9.52 -13.82
CA PRO A 42 -17.96 -9.17 -13.77
C PRO A 42 -18.36 -8.07 -14.78
N VAL A 43 -19.62 -8.07 -15.20
CA VAL A 43 -20.16 -7.06 -16.15
C VAL A 43 -19.95 -5.62 -15.66
N SER A 44 -19.98 -5.38 -14.35
CA SER A 44 -19.75 -4.05 -13.77
C SER A 44 -18.31 -3.53 -13.92
N TRP A 45 -17.39 -4.38 -14.35
CA TRP A 45 -15.99 -4.02 -14.63
C TRP A 45 -15.73 -3.76 -16.11
N ARG A 46 -16.75 -3.95 -16.97
CA ARG A 46 -16.63 -3.66 -18.40
C ARG A 46 -16.51 -2.16 -18.61
N PHE A 47 -15.62 -1.79 -19.51
CA PHE A 47 -15.44 -0.43 -19.99
C PHE A 47 -16.10 -0.30 -21.37
N LYS A 48 -16.44 0.94 -21.73
CA LYS A 48 -16.91 1.27 -23.07
C LYS A 48 -15.73 1.70 -23.93
N THR A 49 -15.53 1.04 -25.06
CA THR A 49 -14.60 1.50 -26.09
C THR A 49 -15.30 2.50 -27.00
N VAL A 50 -14.66 3.64 -27.24
CA VAL A 50 -15.11 4.63 -28.21
C VAL A 50 -14.07 4.77 -29.30
N SER A 51 -14.54 4.71 -30.55
CA SER A 51 -13.73 4.95 -31.74
C SER A 51 -14.17 6.27 -32.36
N ASP A 52 -13.31 7.26 -32.28
CA ASP A 52 -13.50 8.61 -32.79
C ASP A 52 -12.25 9.01 -33.60
N PRO A 53 -12.27 8.79 -34.92
CA PRO A 53 -11.16 9.17 -35.81
C PRO A 53 -10.89 10.69 -35.87
N LEU A 54 -11.83 11.51 -35.41
CA LEU A 54 -11.73 12.97 -35.40
C LEU A 54 -11.25 13.51 -34.04
N ALA A 55 -11.09 12.65 -33.04
CA ALA A 55 -10.59 13.03 -31.73
C ALA A 55 -9.18 13.63 -31.83
N ASN A 56 -8.89 14.61 -30.98
CA ASN A 56 -7.57 15.26 -30.97
C ASN A 56 -6.46 14.22 -30.78
N PRO A 57 -5.57 14.02 -31.77
CA PRO A 57 -4.56 12.96 -31.72
C PRO A 57 -3.50 13.20 -30.63
N ARG A 58 -3.39 14.43 -30.11
CA ARG A 58 -2.56 14.70 -28.91
C ARG A 58 -3.16 14.09 -27.65
N LEU A 59 -4.50 14.02 -27.56
CA LEU A 59 -5.20 13.51 -26.38
C LEU A 59 -5.54 12.03 -26.51
N VAL A 60 -5.91 11.57 -27.71
CA VAL A 60 -6.40 10.22 -27.98
C VAL A 60 -5.44 9.49 -28.90
N PHE A 61 -4.88 8.39 -28.41
CA PHE A 61 -4.04 7.50 -29.20
C PHE A 61 -4.91 6.74 -30.24
N PRO A 62 -4.41 6.55 -31.47
CA PRO A 62 -5.10 6.80 -32.75
C PRO A 62 -6.63 6.61 -32.73
N GLY A 63 -7.34 7.62 -32.23
CA GLY A 63 -8.81 7.68 -32.26
C GLY A 63 -9.55 6.64 -31.42
N LYS A 64 -8.89 5.89 -30.52
CA LYS A 64 -9.52 4.92 -29.62
C LYS A 64 -9.31 5.34 -28.16
N TYR A 65 -10.38 5.42 -27.40
CA TYR A 65 -10.32 5.65 -25.96
C TYR A 65 -11.33 4.80 -25.18
N HIS A 66 -11.02 4.57 -23.92
CA HIS A 66 -11.83 3.75 -23.02
C HIS A 66 -12.50 4.61 -21.96
N ILE A 67 -13.79 4.35 -21.74
CA ILE A 67 -14.59 4.97 -20.68
C ILE A 67 -14.85 3.90 -19.63
N TYR A 68 -14.22 4.07 -18.48
CA TYR A 68 -14.45 3.22 -17.32
C TYR A 68 -15.55 3.78 -16.45
N TYR A 69 -16.06 2.97 -15.54
CA TYR A 69 -16.94 3.45 -14.49
C TYR A 69 -16.23 4.46 -13.57
N ASN A 70 -14.94 4.23 -13.27
CA ASN A 70 -14.08 5.17 -12.55
C ASN A 70 -12.59 4.89 -12.84
N THR A 71 -11.72 5.81 -12.39
CA THR A 71 -10.26 5.73 -12.58
C THR A 71 -9.60 4.56 -11.85
N TRP A 72 -10.20 4.04 -10.77
CA TRP A 72 -9.69 2.88 -10.05
C TRP A 72 -9.88 1.58 -10.84
N ILE A 73 -11.07 1.36 -11.43
CA ILE A 73 -11.29 0.20 -12.30
C ILE A 73 -10.33 0.26 -13.50
N ALA A 74 -10.14 1.46 -14.07
CA ALA A 74 -9.16 1.67 -15.14
C ALA A 74 -7.73 1.28 -14.70
N GLN A 75 -7.32 1.63 -13.48
CA GLN A 75 -6.01 1.26 -12.93
C GLN A 75 -5.85 -0.26 -12.78
N VAL A 76 -6.88 -0.97 -12.32
CA VAL A 76 -6.81 -2.43 -12.19
C VAL A 76 -6.67 -3.08 -13.56
N TRP A 77 -7.44 -2.63 -14.55
CA TRP A 77 -7.29 -3.09 -15.94
C TRP A 77 -5.88 -2.85 -16.49
N ASP A 78 -5.30 -1.68 -16.24
CA ASP A 78 -3.94 -1.35 -16.69
C ASP A 78 -2.87 -2.16 -15.95
N GLY A 79 -3.04 -2.44 -14.67
CA GLY A 79 -2.17 -3.34 -13.91
C GLY A 79 -2.21 -4.77 -14.45
N MET A 80 -3.39 -5.25 -14.82
CA MET A 80 -3.55 -6.58 -15.44
C MET A 80 -2.89 -6.63 -16.82
N ARG A 81 -3.05 -5.58 -17.65
CA ARG A 81 -2.36 -5.45 -18.96
C ARG A 81 -0.85 -5.39 -18.81
N ALA A 82 -0.36 -4.64 -17.82
CA ALA A 82 1.06 -4.58 -17.49
C ALA A 82 1.64 -5.95 -17.17
N CYS A 83 0.94 -6.77 -16.38
CA CYS A 83 1.35 -8.15 -16.09
C CYS A 83 1.48 -8.99 -17.37
N ARG A 84 0.52 -8.89 -18.30
CA ARG A 84 0.58 -9.60 -19.58
C ARG A 84 1.75 -9.13 -20.45
N ILE A 85 2.02 -7.83 -20.50
CA ILE A 85 3.19 -7.28 -21.23
C ILE A 85 4.50 -7.82 -20.63
N ILE A 86 4.63 -7.85 -19.31
CA ILE A 86 5.84 -8.34 -18.63
C ILE A 86 6.03 -9.84 -18.88
N LEU A 87 4.96 -10.63 -18.78
CA LEU A 87 5.02 -12.07 -19.06
C LEU A 87 5.34 -12.36 -20.53
N ASN A 88 4.75 -11.58 -21.44
CA ASN A 88 5.05 -11.66 -22.86
C ASN A 88 6.52 -11.36 -23.16
N HIS A 89 7.12 -10.39 -22.47
CA HIS A 89 8.55 -10.09 -22.58
C HIS A 89 9.41 -11.29 -22.17
N VAL A 90 9.04 -11.97 -21.08
CA VAL A 90 9.69 -13.22 -20.64
C VAL A 90 9.61 -14.30 -21.73
N ILE A 91 8.42 -14.55 -22.27
CA ILE A 91 8.21 -15.53 -23.34
C ILE A 91 9.03 -15.15 -24.59
N TYR A 92 8.99 -13.88 -24.97
CA TYR A 92 9.71 -13.35 -26.13
C TYR A 92 11.22 -13.58 -25.98
N CYS A 93 11.79 -13.29 -24.80
CA CYS A 93 13.20 -13.54 -24.52
C CYS A 93 13.54 -15.03 -24.52
N LEU A 94 12.72 -15.89 -23.91
CA LEU A 94 12.95 -17.34 -23.95
C LEU A 94 12.92 -17.89 -25.39
N LEU A 95 11.99 -17.44 -26.22
CA LEU A 95 11.90 -17.88 -27.61
C LEU A 95 13.09 -17.40 -28.44
N LEU A 96 13.43 -16.11 -28.38
CA LEU A 96 14.48 -15.55 -29.23
C LEU A 96 15.90 -15.86 -28.74
N ARG A 97 16.12 -15.91 -27.43
CA ARG A 97 17.43 -16.25 -26.86
C ARG A 97 17.64 -17.75 -26.89
N GLU A 98 16.72 -18.51 -26.30
CA GLU A 98 16.91 -19.94 -26.09
C GLU A 98 16.33 -20.77 -27.24
N GLY A 99 15.10 -20.50 -27.64
CA GLY A 99 14.41 -21.26 -28.68
C GLY A 99 15.13 -21.24 -30.03
N LEU A 100 15.58 -20.06 -30.50
CA LEU A 100 16.34 -19.96 -31.76
C LEU A 100 17.66 -20.73 -31.70
N THR A 101 18.26 -20.84 -30.53
CA THR A 101 19.55 -21.50 -30.32
C THR A 101 19.41 -23.01 -30.20
N TRP A 102 18.43 -23.47 -29.42
CA TRP A 102 18.30 -24.88 -29.02
C TRP A 102 17.23 -25.65 -29.79
N ALA A 103 16.23 -24.97 -30.36
CA ALA A 103 15.13 -25.57 -31.10
C ALA A 103 14.78 -24.80 -32.39
N PRO A 104 15.75 -24.55 -33.30
CA PRO A 104 15.53 -23.73 -34.49
C PRO A 104 14.48 -24.31 -35.46
N HIS A 105 14.24 -25.63 -35.42
CA HIS A 105 13.25 -26.29 -36.28
C HIS A 105 11.81 -25.85 -35.97
N GLU A 106 11.51 -25.49 -34.71
CA GLU A 106 10.20 -24.98 -34.27
C GLU A 106 9.91 -23.54 -34.73
N PHE A 107 10.89 -22.87 -35.35
CA PHE A 107 10.76 -21.55 -35.98
C PHE A 107 10.49 -21.62 -37.49
N SER A 108 10.36 -22.82 -38.04
CA SER A 108 10.00 -23.03 -39.45
C SER A 108 8.53 -22.63 -39.72
N ASP A 109 8.14 -22.57 -41.00
CA ASP A 109 6.75 -22.30 -41.40
C ASP A 109 5.79 -23.34 -40.77
N GLY A 110 4.88 -22.85 -39.92
CA GLY A 110 3.92 -23.69 -39.19
C GLY A 110 4.41 -24.26 -37.85
N GLY A 111 5.63 -23.91 -37.41
CA GLY A 111 6.17 -24.34 -36.12
C GLY A 111 5.45 -23.74 -34.90
N ALA A 112 5.52 -24.43 -33.76
CA ALA A 112 4.80 -24.03 -32.55
C ALA A 112 5.36 -22.72 -31.97
N TYR A 113 6.68 -22.51 -32.05
CA TYR A 113 7.34 -21.30 -31.54
C TYR A 113 7.15 -20.10 -32.45
N THR A 114 7.07 -20.29 -33.78
CA THR A 114 6.66 -19.22 -34.71
C THR A 114 5.27 -18.70 -34.36
N SER A 115 4.33 -19.61 -34.13
CA SER A 115 2.93 -19.26 -33.81
C SER A 115 2.82 -18.57 -32.45
N LEU A 116 3.58 -19.04 -31.44
CA LEU A 116 3.63 -18.42 -30.12
C LEU A 116 4.27 -17.03 -30.17
N LEU A 117 5.37 -16.86 -30.89
CA LEU A 117 6.05 -15.58 -31.06
C LEU A 117 5.14 -14.53 -31.70
N GLN A 118 4.43 -14.92 -32.77
CA GLN A 118 3.44 -14.06 -33.42
C GLN A 118 2.32 -13.64 -32.45
N ARG A 119 1.77 -14.59 -31.68
CA ARG A 119 0.72 -14.32 -30.69
C ARG A 119 1.19 -13.36 -29.60
N VAL A 120 2.36 -13.61 -29.02
CA VAL A 120 2.94 -12.77 -27.96
C VAL A 120 3.23 -11.36 -28.48
N SER A 121 3.74 -11.23 -29.70
CA SER A 121 3.97 -9.93 -30.35
C SER A 121 2.65 -9.17 -30.58
N HIS A 122 1.62 -9.86 -31.09
CA HIS A 122 0.31 -9.28 -31.32
C HIS A 122 -0.34 -8.81 -30.02
N THR A 123 -0.46 -9.70 -29.02
CA THR A 123 -1.03 -9.37 -27.71
C THR A 123 -0.27 -8.23 -27.02
N THR A 124 1.06 -8.19 -27.12
CA THR A 124 1.84 -7.10 -26.50
C THR A 124 1.48 -5.75 -27.12
N THR A 125 1.26 -5.72 -28.43
CA THR A 125 0.82 -4.52 -29.16
C THR A 125 -0.60 -4.12 -28.73
N GLU A 126 -1.52 -5.08 -28.64
CA GLU A 126 -2.88 -4.83 -28.16
C GLU A 126 -2.90 -4.30 -26.72
N MET A 127 -2.15 -4.92 -25.81
CA MET A 127 -2.07 -4.48 -24.40
C MET A 127 -1.45 -3.10 -24.26
N ARG A 128 -0.44 -2.75 -25.08
CA ARG A 128 0.09 -1.39 -25.16
C ARG A 128 -1.02 -0.42 -25.54
N ASP A 129 -1.71 -0.67 -26.65
CA ASP A 129 -2.76 0.24 -27.15
C ASP A 129 -3.92 0.38 -26.15
N ASP A 130 -4.26 -0.71 -25.46
CA ASP A 130 -5.28 -0.71 -24.42
C ASP A 130 -4.85 -0.03 -23.11
N ILE A 131 -3.55 0.13 -22.83
CA ILE A 131 -3.01 0.99 -21.75
C ILE A 131 -3.04 2.47 -22.15
N LEU A 132 -2.92 2.78 -23.44
CA LEU A 132 -2.98 4.17 -23.93
C LEU A 132 -4.42 4.69 -24.02
N ALA A 133 -5.37 3.80 -24.31
CA ALA A 133 -6.80 4.12 -24.42
C ALA A 133 -7.47 4.74 -23.15
N PRO A 134 -7.14 4.36 -21.89
CA PRO A 134 -7.67 5.01 -20.69
C PRO A 134 -7.08 6.40 -20.39
N VAL A 135 -5.96 6.80 -21.01
CA VAL A 135 -5.26 8.04 -20.67
C VAL A 135 -6.18 9.28 -20.69
N PRO A 136 -7.05 9.49 -21.69
CA PRO A 136 -8.02 10.60 -21.66
C PRO A 136 -8.95 10.56 -20.45
N HIS A 137 -9.45 9.37 -20.08
CA HIS A 137 -10.30 9.16 -18.93
C HIS A 137 -9.56 9.48 -17.63
N MET A 138 -8.38 8.90 -17.45
CA MET A 138 -7.59 9.04 -16.23
C MET A 138 -7.11 10.47 -15.99
N LEU A 139 -6.90 11.24 -17.05
CA LEU A 139 -6.50 12.64 -16.98
C LEU A 139 -7.67 13.62 -16.94
N GLY A 140 -8.92 13.13 -16.94
CA GLY A 140 -10.11 13.97 -16.78
C GLY A 140 -10.59 14.68 -18.06
N PHE A 141 -10.22 14.19 -19.25
CA PHE A 141 -10.68 14.74 -20.53
C PHE A 141 -12.05 14.20 -20.97
N ILE A 142 -12.56 13.16 -20.32
CA ILE A 142 -13.89 12.59 -20.61
C ILE A 142 -14.92 13.24 -19.70
N GLN A 143 -15.89 13.93 -20.31
CA GLN A 143 -17.04 14.48 -19.61
C GLN A 143 -18.27 13.61 -19.79
N HIS A 144 -19.17 13.66 -18.82
CA HIS A 144 -20.45 12.96 -18.88
C HIS A 144 -21.60 13.97 -18.90
N GLU A 145 -22.38 13.94 -19.97
CA GLU A 145 -23.57 14.75 -20.10
C GLU A 145 -24.77 14.03 -19.48
N ALA A 146 -25.26 14.54 -18.35
CA ALA A 146 -26.34 13.92 -17.59
C ALA A 146 -27.69 13.90 -18.34
N THR A 147 -27.93 14.85 -19.24
CA THR A 147 -29.19 14.99 -20.01
C THR A 147 -29.31 13.95 -21.13
N THR A 148 -28.20 13.61 -21.79
CA THR A 148 -28.19 12.68 -22.93
C THR A 148 -27.67 11.29 -22.55
N SER A 149 -27.15 11.12 -21.32
CA SER A 149 -26.40 9.93 -20.88
C SER A 149 -25.25 9.57 -21.82
N THR A 150 -24.71 10.57 -22.54
CA THR A 150 -23.55 10.40 -23.40
C THR A 150 -22.29 10.86 -22.69
N SER A 151 -21.18 10.20 -23.00
CA SER A 151 -19.86 10.62 -22.56
C SER A 151 -19.09 11.03 -23.79
N TYR A 152 -18.51 12.22 -23.78
CA TYR A 152 -17.75 12.79 -24.89
C TYR A 152 -16.41 13.33 -24.40
N ILE A 153 -15.46 13.46 -25.33
CA ILE A 153 -14.16 14.05 -25.04
C ILE A 153 -14.26 15.57 -25.15
N ASP A 154 -13.85 16.28 -24.11
CA ASP A 154 -13.85 17.74 -24.12
C ASP A 154 -12.62 18.27 -24.87
N CYS A 155 -12.82 18.57 -26.15
CA CYS A 155 -11.82 19.20 -27.02
C CYS A 155 -11.81 20.74 -26.91
N SER A 156 -12.63 21.36 -26.06
CA SER A 156 -12.87 22.81 -26.08
C SER A 156 -11.73 23.64 -25.46
N SER A 157 -10.79 23.03 -24.74
CA SER A 157 -9.58 23.72 -24.28
C SER A 157 -8.55 23.80 -25.40
N SER A 158 -8.44 24.96 -26.03
CA SER A 158 -7.38 25.29 -27.00
C SER A 158 -5.95 25.13 -26.45
N ALA A 159 -5.79 24.94 -25.13
CA ALA A 159 -4.53 24.72 -24.43
C ALA A 159 -4.20 23.24 -24.13
N GLY A 160 -5.10 22.28 -24.40
CA GLY A 160 -4.86 20.86 -24.07
C GLY A 160 -4.82 20.56 -22.56
N THR A 161 -5.34 21.45 -21.73
CA THR A 161 -5.43 21.31 -20.28
C THR A 161 -6.87 21.05 -19.86
N PRO A 162 -7.16 19.95 -19.15
CA PRO A 162 -8.50 19.64 -18.69
C PRO A 162 -8.92 20.60 -17.57
N SER A 163 -10.23 20.80 -17.40
CA SER A 163 -10.78 21.71 -16.38
C SER A 163 -10.50 21.24 -14.95
N LEU A 164 -10.34 19.92 -14.74
CA LEU A 164 -9.95 19.30 -13.49
C LEU A 164 -9.30 17.93 -13.76
N VAL A 165 -8.01 17.76 -13.44
CA VAL A 165 -7.34 16.45 -13.48
C VAL A 165 -7.61 15.73 -12.15
N PRO A 166 -8.20 14.52 -12.14
CA PRO A 166 -8.21 13.68 -10.94
C PRO A 166 -6.77 13.30 -10.57
N ALA A 167 -6.26 13.80 -9.44
CA ALA A 167 -4.89 13.54 -9.00
C ALA A 167 -4.57 12.04 -8.90
N SER A 168 -5.55 11.22 -8.52
CA SER A 168 -5.44 9.76 -8.47
C SER A 168 -5.29 9.13 -9.86
N GLY A 169 -6.08 9.55 -10.85
CA GLY A 169 -5.99 9.01 -12.22
C GLY A 169 -4.65 9.31 -12.88
N ALA A 170 -4.15 10.55 -12.72
CA ALA A 170 -2.83 10.92 -13.21
C ALA A 170 -1.69 10.14 -12.54
N TYR A 171 -1.79 9.84 -11.25
CA TYR A 171 -0.83 8.99 -10.55
C TYR A 171 -0.87 7.55 -11.05
N PHE A 172 -2.07 6.99 -11.20
CA PHE A 172 -2.30 5.60 -11.62
C PHE A 172 -1.77 5.29 -13.03
N VAL A 173 -1.80 6.26 -13.94
CA VAL A 173 -1.43 6.02 -15.35
C VAL A 173 0.08 6.11 -15.61
N VAL A 174 0.86 6.76 -14.73
CA VAL A 174 2.28 7.09 -15.01
C VAL A 174 3.13 5.85 -15.27
N TRP A 175 3.03 4.83 -14.42
CA TRP A 175 3.83 3.62 -14.57
C TRP A 175 3.39 2.73 -15.75
N PRO A 176 2.09 2.40 -15.92
CA PRO A 176 1.62 1.71 -17.12
C PRO A 176 2.02 2.40 -18.42
N LEU A 177 1.94 3.73 -18.45
CA LEU A 177 2.30 4.54 -19.60
C LEU A 177 3.80 4.45 -19.93
N TYR A 178 4.66 4.48 -18.91
CA TYR A 178 6.09 4.23 -19.09
C TYR A 178 6.38 2.81 -19.60
N LEU A 179 5.75 1.79 -19.00
CA LEU A 179 5.90 0.38 -19.38
C LEU A 179 5.48 0.12 -20.84
N ALA A 180 4.42 0.80 -21.30
CA ALA A 180 3.99 0.82 -22.68
C ALA A 180 5.03 1.50 -23.60
N GLY A 181 5.75 2.51 -23.10
CA GLY A 181 6.71 3.34 -23.84
C GLY A 181 8.08 2.73 -24.08
N ILE A 182 8.62 1.99 -23.11
CA ILE A 182 9.99 1.42 -23.15
C ILE A 182 10.19 0.29 -24.17
N ARG A 183 9.17 -0.06 -24.96
CA ARG A 183 9.23 -1.20 -25.87
C ARG A 183 10.05 -0.90 -27.12
N LEU A 184 10.95 -1.82 -27.46
CA LEU A 184 11.81 -1.77 -28.65
C LEU A 184 11.02 -1.75 -29.97
N MET A 185 9.81 -2.33 -29.98
CA MET A 185 8.96 -2.43 -31.18
C MET A 185 8.00 -1.23 -31.37
N ASN A 186 8.02 -0.24 -30.49
CA ASN A 186 7.17 0.94 -30.67
C ASN A 186 7.62 1.76 -31.89
N THR A 187 6.65 2.37 -32.58
CA THR A 187 6.98 3.37 -33.61
C THR A 187 7.50 4.65 -32.96
N PRO A 188 8.28 5.48 -33.67
CA PRO A 188 8.72 6.78 -33.16
C PRO A 188 7.57 7.65 -32.64
N GLU A 189 6.44 7.65 -33.36
CA GLU A 189 5.24 8.43 -33.05
C GLU A 189 4.59 7.95 -31.75
N THR A 190 4.53 6.62 -31.55
CA THR A 190 4.01 6.02 -30.31
C THR A 190 4.84 6.44 -29.10
N ARG A 191 6.17 6.41 -29.24
CA ARG A 191 7.08 6.82 -28.17
C ARG A 191 6.98 8.31 -27.85
N GLU A 192 6.87 9.14 -28.89
CA GLU A 192 6.74 10.58 -28.74
C GLU A 192 5.43 10.93 -28.01
N TRP A 193 4.33 10.30 -28.40
CA TRP A 193 3.04 10.47 -27.74
C TRP A 193 3.11 10.14 -26.25
N ILE A 194 3.69 9.00 -25.89
CA ILE A 194 3.84 8.56 -24.49
C ILE A 194 4.68 9.54 -23.66
N VAL A 195 5.83 9.97 -24.20
CA VAL A 195 6.71 10.94 -23.54
C VAL A 195 6.01 12.28 -23.36
N ASP A 196 5.28 12.75 -24.38
CA ASP A 196 4.50 13.97 -24.31
C ASP A 196 3.42 13.89 -23.21
N ARG A 197 2.71 12.76 -23.09
CA ARG A 197 1.73 12.53 -22.02
C ARG A 197 2.37 12.51 -20.62
N LEU A 198 3.52 11.86 -20.45
CA LEU A 198 4.25 11.87 -19.17
C LEU A 198 4.70 13.29 -18.77
N ARG A 199 5.19 14.07 -19.73
CA ARG A 199 5.53 15.49 -19.50
C ARG A 199 4.30 16.34 -19.19
N ALA A 200 3.18 16.09 -19.87
CA ALA A 200 1.92 16.76 -19.58
C ALA A 200 1.46 16.47 -18.15
N ILE A 201 1.50 15.21 -17.71
CA ILE A 201 1.16 14.81 -16.33
C ILE A 201 2.01 15.57 -15.32
N ARG A 202 3.33 15.64 -15.52
CA ARG A 202 4.22 16.45 -14.67
C ARG A 202 3.75 17.90 -14.60
N SER A 203 3.54 18.52 -15.75
CA SER A 203 3.18 19.96 -15.85
C SER A 203 1.84 20.28 -15.21
N THR A 204 0.85 19.38 -15.32
CA THR A 204 -0.50 19.62 -14.81
C THR A 204 -0.71 19.19 -13.35
N THR A 205 0.07 18.23 -12.85
CA THR A 205 -0.14 17.64 -11.50
C THR A 205 1.03 17.81 -10.54
N GLY A 206 2.22 18.17 -11.03
CA GLY A 206 3.44 18.27 -10.22
C GLY A 206 4.09 16.92 -9.87
N ILE A 207 3.60 15.79 -10.41
CA ILE A 207 4.15 14.45 -10.19
C ILE A 207 5.55 14.35 -10.83
N GLN A 208 6.59 14.41 -9.99
CA GLN A 208 7.99 14.47 -10.47
C GLN A 208 8.47 13.16 -11.10
N ILE A 209 7.97 12.00 -10.67
CA ILE A 209 8.33 10.71 -11.27
C ILE A 209 7.92 10.63 -12.75
N ALA A 210 6.84 11.32 -13.16
CA ALA A 210 6.45 11.38 -14.56
C ALA A 210 7.49 12.13 -15.42
N ALA A 211 8.14 13.16 -14.85
CA ALA A 211 9.24 13.87 -15.50
C ALA A 211 10.45 12.95 -15.69
N TYR A 212 10.85 12.29 -14.60
CA TYR A 212 11.98 11.38 -14.57
C TYR A 212 11.81 10.26 -15.61
N LEU A 213 10.64 9.63 -15.65
CA LEU A 213 10.32 8.57 -16.61
C LEU A 213 10.24 9.08 -18.06
N ALA A 214 9.82 10.32 -18.29
CA ALA A 214 9.85 10.95 -19.61
C ALA A 214 11.27 11.29 -20.10
N GLU A 215 12.17 11.59 -19.16
CA GLU A 215 13.58 11.94 -19.39
C GLU A 215 14.48 10.68 -19.47
N MET A 216 14.00 9.51 -19.01
CA MET A 216 14.66 8.20 -19.08
C MET A 216 14.80 7.61 -20.50
N LYS A 217 15.19 8.41 -21.51
CA LYS A 217 15.63 7.91 -22.81
C LYS A 217 17.16 7.93 -22.92
N GLU A 218 17.70 6.85 -23.49
CA GLU A 218 19.11 6.60 -23.92
C GLU A 218 20.04 5.75 -23.04
N LYS A 219 19.68 5.35 -21.80
CA LYS A 219 20.58 4.51 -20.98
C LYS A 219 19.92 3.26 -20.41
N ASP A 220 20.34 2.12 -20.99
CA ASP A 220 20.37 0.75 -20.50
C ASP A 220 19.08 -0.01 -20.15
N ALA A 221 18.90 -1.13 -20.83
CA ALA A 221 18.03 -2.24 -20.46
C ALA A 221 18.33 -2.81 -19.05
N ALA A 222 19.55 -2.60 -18.54
CA ALA A 222 19.97 -3.01 -17.20
C ALA A 222 19.15 -2.36 -16.06
N HIS A 223 18.48 -1.23 -16.28
CA HIS A 223 17.71 -0.53 -15.25
C HIS A 223 16.33 -1.15 -14.96
N LEU A 224 15.77 -1.95 -15.88
CA LEU A 224 14.55 -2.70 -15.58
C LEU A 224 14.77 -3.66 -14.42
N ASN A 225 15.92 -4.34 -14.33
CA ASN A 225 16.25 -5.22 -13.20
C ASN A 225 16.40 -4.47 -11.86
N ALA A 226 16.80 -3.20 -11.87
CA ALA A 226 16.94 -2.39 -10.65
C ALA A 226 15.60 -1.84 -10.13
N MET A 227 14.64 -1.59 -11.03
CA MET A 227 13.27 -1.16 -10.67
C MET A 227 12.29 -2.34 -10.50
N LEU A 228 12.53 -3.46 -11.17
CA LEU A 228 11.85 -4.75 -10.96
C LEU A 228 12.37 -5.47 -9.72
N LEU A 229 12.61 -4.73 -8.64
CA LEU A 229 12.70 -5.35 -7.33
C LEU A 229 11.41 -6.16 -7.14
N THR A 230 11.61 -7.45 -6.93
CA THR A 230 10.61 -8.53 -6.82
C THR A 230 9.42 -8.21 -5.91
N SER A 231 9.47 -7.14 -5.11
CA SER A 231 8.41 -6.64 -4.25
C SER A 231 7.24 -5.92 -4.95
N GLU A 232 7.39 -5.42 -6.17
CA GLU A 232 6.31 -4.63 -6.81
C GLU A 232 5.23 -5.47 -7.52
N PHE A 233 5.44 -6.76 -7.77
CA PHE A 233 4.53 -7.57 -8.62
C PHE A 233 4.45 -9.07 -8.27
N LEU A 234 4.86 -9.51 -7.06
CA LEU A 234 4.71 -10.92 -6.63
C LEU A 234 3.43 -11.18 -5.85
N LEU A 235 2.58 -12.09 -6.36
CA LEU A 235 1.73 -12.96 -5.55
C LEU A 235 2.59 -14.12 -5.02
N PRO A 236 2.48 -14.53 -3.75
CA PRO A 236 3.22 -15.68 -3.22
C PRO A 236 2.57 -17.01 -3.61
N HIS A 237 3.40 -17.96 -4.05
CA HIS A 237 2.99 -19.34 -4.32
C HIS A 237 2.84 -20.16 -3.03
N LEU A 238 1.75 -20.92 -2.97
CA LEU A 238 1.51 -22.06 -2.07
C LEU A 238 2.68 -23.07 -2.18
N GLY A 239 3.22 -23.46 -1.03
CA GLY A 239 4.56 -24.02 -0.93
C GLY A 239 4.74 -25.50 -1.29
N LEU A 240 6.00 -25.86 -1.46
CA LEU A 240 6.59 -27.13 -1.03
C LEU A 240 8.02 -26.82 -0.54
N VAL A 241 8.24 -27.03 0.76
CA VAL A 241 9.51 -26.78 1.46
C VAL A 241 10.51 -27.90 1.13
N LYS A 242 11.73 -27.53 0.70
CA LYS A 242 12.95 -28.29 0.98
C LYS A 242 14.02 -27.34 1.55
N PRO A 243 14.82 -27.79 2.55
CA PRO A 243 15.80 -26.93 3.18
C PRO A 243 17.04 -26.72 2.27
N PRO A 244 17.69 -25.54 2.32
CA PRO A 244 18.91 -25.28 1.54
C PRO A 244 20.15 -25.95 2.16
N PRO A 245 21.17 -26.29 1.35
CA PRO A 245 22.46 -26.80 1.84
C PRO A 245 23.30 -25.67 2.44
N SER A 246 24.20 -26.03 3.36
CA SER A 246 25.07 -25.13 4.13
C SER A 246 26.02 -24.28 3.26
N PRO A 247 26.29 -23.01 3.64
CA PRO A 247 27.05 -22.08 2.81
C PRO A 247 28.58 -22.31 2.86
N PRO A 248 29.32 -22.00 1.78
CA PRO A 248 30.77 -22.04 1.77
C PRO A 248 31.38 -20.78 2.43
N SER A 249 32.48 -20.98 3.15
CA SER A 249 33.25 -19.94 3.83
C SER A 249 34.01 -19.03 2.86
N LEU A 250 33.77 -17.71 2.91
CA LEU A 250 34.55 -16.70 2.20
C LEU A 250 35.15 -15.68 3.20
N ARG A 251 36.48 -15.49 3.11
CA ARG A 251 37.24 -14.52 3.92
C ARG A 251 37.06 -13.09 3.37
N PRO A 252 37.20 -12.03 4.20
CA PRO A 252 36.98 -10.65 3.76
C PRO A 252 38.22 -10.06 3.09
N GLN A 253 38.02 -9.29 2.01
CA GLN A 253 38.98 -8.31 1.50
C GLN A 253 38.59 -6.90 1.97
N HIS A 254 39.59 -6.10 2.34
CA HIS A 254 39.49 -4.83 3.04
C HIS A 254 39.04 -3.64 2.16
N GLY A 255 38.21 -2.77 2.75
CA GLY A 255 37.92 -1.41 2.28
C GLY A 255 36.43 -1.20 1.99
N PHE A 256 35.77 -0.32 2.75
CA PHE A 256 34.30 -0.03 2.77
C PHE A 256 33.42 -0.91 3.70
N GLY A 257 33.92 -1.31 4.88
CA GLY A 257 33.27 -2.28 5.76
C GLY A 257 32.32 -1.79 6.88
N ASN A 258 32.01 -0.50 7.08
CA ASN A 258 31.50 -0.06 8.40
C ASN A 258 30.06 0.52 8.45
N ILE A 259 29.17 0.24 7.49
CA ILE A 259 27.72 0.53 7.64
C ILE A 259 26.86 -0.75 7.60
N TRP A 260 27.34 -1.83 6.97
CA TRP A 260 26.61 -3.10 6.88
C TRP A 260 26.85 -4.07 8.05
N VAL A 261 27.68 -3.69 9.03
CA VAL A 261 28.08 -4.56 10.17
C VAL A 261 27.18 -4.36 11.41
N ILE A 262 26.13 -3.52 11.33
CA ILE A 262 25.20 -3.26 12.45
C ILE A 262 23.74 -3.36 11.97
N MET A 263 23.38 -4.42 11.23
CA MET A 263 21.98 -4.78 11.02
C MET A 263 21.73 -6.12 11.73
N SER A 264 20.84 -6.09 12.72
CA SER A 264 20.12 -7.25 13.26
C SER A 264 19.62 -8.11 12.11
N ASP A 265 19.69 -9.44 12.22
CA ASP A 265 19.13 -10.41 11.27
C ASP A 265 17.61 -10.15 11.06
N PRO A 266 17.18 -9.44 10.00
CA PRO A 266 15.79 -8.99 9.89
C PRO A 266 14.84 -10.16 9.61
N LEU A 267 15.35 -11.21 8.94
CA LEU A 267 14.61 -12.44 8.68
C LEU A 267 14.43 -13.27 9.95
N GLY A 268 15.48 -13.40 10.76
CA GLY A 268 15.40 -14.02 12.08
C GLY A 268 14.46 -13.26 13.02
N LEU A 269 14.51 -11.92 12.97
CA LEU A 269 13.65 -11.06 13.78
C LEU A 269 12.18 -11.21 13.39
N ILE A 270 11.84 -11.02 12.11
CA ILE A 270 10.45 -11.12 11.66
C ILE A 270 9.86 -12.51 11.87
N SER A 271 10.68 -13.56 11.84
CA SER A 271 10.28 -14.95 12.10
C SER A 271 10.16 -15.30 13.58
N SER A 272 10.35 -14.33 14.49
CA SER A 272 10.27 -14.56 15.93
C SER A 272 8.90 -15.12 16.32
N ASN A 273 8.88 -16.21 17.08
CA ASN A 273 7.64 -16.82 17.57
C ASN A 273 6.74 -15.84 18.36
N ARG A 274 7.30 -14.79 18.95
CA ARG A 274 6.53 -13.74 19.64
C ARG A 274 5.62 -12.95 18.68
N PHE A 275 5.98 -12.87 17.40
CA PHE A 275 5.21 -12.16 16.39
C PHE A 275 4.15 -13.04 15.70
N HIS A 276 4.11 -14.34 16.01
CA HIS A 276 3.26 -15.32 15.34
C HIS A 276 2.44 -16.15 16.33
N ARG A 277 2.06 -15.55 17.46
CA ARG A 277 1.31 -16.25 18.51
C ARG A 277 -0.11 -16.53 18.06
N ARG A 278 -0.66 -17.62 18.56
CA ARG A 278 -2.04 -18.06 18.32
C ARG A 278 -2.68 -18.54 19.61
N VAL A 279 -3.97 -18.29 19.74
CA VAL A 279 -4.79 -18.78 20.85
C VAL A 279 -6.19 -19.10 20.35
N ASN A 280 -6.83 -20.11 20.93
CA ASN A 280 -8.24 -20.39 20.73
C ASN A 280 -9.01 -19.83 21.92
N LEU A 281 -10.01 -19.01 21.66
CA LEU A 281 -10.83 -18.36 22.68
C LEU A 281 -12.30 -18.70 22.43
N ASP A 282 -13.02 -19.04 23.49
CA ASP A 282 -14.47 -19.21 23.43
C ASP A 282 -15.13 -17.83 23.46
N THR A 283 -15.81 -17.48 22.36
CA THR A 283 -16.47 -16.17 22.17
C THR A 283 -17.98 -16.32 21.97
N ILE A 284 -18.71 -15.21 21.95
CA ILE A 284 -20.14 -15.17 21.59
C ILE A 284 -20.43 -15.68 20.17
N CYS A 285 -19.41 -15.70 19.29
CA CYS A 285 -19.50 -16.23 17.94
C CYS A 285 -19.11 -17.72 17.85
N GLY A 286 -18.87 -18.36 18.99
CA GLY A 286 -18.27 -19.69 19.10
C GLY A 286 -16.75 -19.63 19.33
N PRO A 287 -16.06 -20.78 19.31
CA PRO A 287 -14.60 -20.82 19.40
C PRO A 287 -13.96 -20.10 18.21
N LEU A 288 -13.14 -19.09 18.49
CA LEU A 288 -12.36 -18.39 17.47
C LEU A 288 -10.87 -18.61 17.71
N THR A 289 -10.15 -18.98 16.65
CA THR A 289 -8.69 -18.88 16.62
C THR A 289 -8.31 -17.42 16.38
N VAL A 290 -7.33 -16.93 17.13
CA VAL A 290 -6.83 -15.56 17.05
C VAL A 290 -5.32 -15.61 16.91
N SER A 291 -4.79 -14.97 15.87
CA SER A 291 -3.35 -14.73 15.74
C SER A 291 -2.99 -13.29 16.10
N PHE A 292 -1.84 -13.12 16.74
CA PHE A 292 -1.38 -11.83 17.24
C PHE A 292 0.15 -11.78 17.38
N ALA A 293 0.70 -10.57 17.40
CA ALA A 293 2.10 -10.28 17.68
C ALA A 293 2.23 -9.56 19.01
N GLU A 294 3.20 -10.02 19.80
CA GLU A 294 3.67 -9.36 21.01
C GLU A 294 5.10 -8.84 20.77
N MET A 295 5.25 -7.54 20.85
CA MET A 295 6.44 -6.79 20.44
C MET A 295 6.92 -5.87 21.57
N GLY A 296 8.18 -5.47 21.47
CA GLY A 296 8.79 -4.56 22.43
C GLY A 296 9.14 -5.23 23.75
N CYS A 297 9.05 -4.47 24.84
CA CYS A 297 9.36 -4.91 26.19
C CYS A 297 8.13 -5.57 26.84
N VAL A 298 8.12 -6.89 26.95
CA VAL A 298 6.95 -7.68 27.44
C VAL A 298 6.54 -7.40 28.90
N THR A 299 7.41 -6.76 29.69
CA THR A 299 7.13 -6.35 31.07
C THR A 299 6.73 -4.87 31.19
N GLY A 300 6.73 -4.14 30.06
CA GLY A 300 6.38 -2.73 29.99
C GLY A 300 4.87 -2.46 30.06
N PRO A 301 4.46 -1.17 30.12
CA PRO A 301 3.07 -0.79 29.96
C PRO A 301 2.52 -1.32 28.63
N ALA A 302 1.32 -1.89 28.68
CA ALA A 302 0.68 -2.52 27.53
C ALA A 302 0.03 -1.48 26.61
N LEU A 303 0.28 -1.63 25.32
CA LEU A 303 -0.30 -0.83 24.24
C LEU A 303 -0.87 -1.77 23.18
N LEU A 304 -2.16 -1.62 22.86
CA LEU A 304 -2.79 -2.31 21.75
C LEU A 304 -2.81 -1.37 20.54
N PHE A 305 -2.08 -1.74 19.50
CA PHE A 305 -2.17 -1.09 18.20
C PHE A 305 -3.16 -1.81 17.31
N ILE A 306 -4.17 -1.07 16.84
CA ILE A 306 -5.25 -1.53 15.96
C ILE A 306 -5.04 -0.91 14.57
N PRO A 307 -4.40 -1.63 13.63
CA PRO A 307 -4.07 -1.09 12.32
C PRO A 307 -5.30 -0.83 11.43
N GLY A 308 -5.05 -0.14 10.32
CA GLY A 308 -6.04 0.14 9.27
C GLY A 308 -6.53 -1.10 8.53
N MET A 309 -7.12 -0.89 7.34
CA MET A 309 -7.51 -2.01 6.45
C MET A 309 -6.35 -2.98 6.24
N PHE A 310 -6.63 -4.27 6.03
CA PHE A 310 -5.64 -5.34 6.10
C PHE A 310 -5.01 -5.50 7.48
N ALA A 311 -5.77 -5.26 8.55
CA ALA A 311 -5.22 -5.27 9.92
C ALA A 311 -4.63 -6.63 10.29
N SER A 312 -3.33 -6.69 10.10
CA SER A 312 -2.53 -7.81 10.46
C SER A 312 -1.45 -7.38 11.44
N ARG A 313 -1.08 -8.31 12.31
CA ARG A 313 0.04 -8.23 13.23
C ARG A 313 1.35 -7.82 12.54
N TYR A 314 1.51 -8.16 11.26
CA TYR A 314 2.65 -7.74 10.44
C TYR A 314 2.80 -6.21 10.36
N MET A 315 1.70 -5.44 10.42
CA MET A 315 1.77 -3.96 10.41
C MET A 315 2.42 -3.38 11.68
N GLY A 316 2.47 -4.15 12.77
CA GLY A 316 3.11 -3.75 14.02
C GLY A 316 4.59 -4.10 14.11
N ILE A 317 5.04 -5.17 13.42
CA ILE A 317 6.42 -5.69 13.54
C ILE A 317 7.51 -4.62 13.32
N PRO A 318 7.37 -3.70 12.34
CA PRO A 318 8.35 -2.64 12.12
C PRO A 318 8.50 -1.65 13.29
N LEU A 319 7.62 -1.71 14.29
CA LEU A 319 7.66 -0.89 15.50
C LEU A 319 8.39 -1.58 16.65
N HIS A 320 8.78 -2.86 16.49
CA HIS A 320 9.35 -3.65 17.58
C HIS A 320 10.54 -3.00 18.25
N ALA A 321 11.56 -2.60 17.48
CA ALA A 321 12.79 -2.05 18.02
C ALA A 321 12.55 -0.68 18.71
N ILE A 322 11.61 0.12 18.20
CA ILE A 322 11.21 1.40 18.82
C ILE A 322 10.47 1.14 20.14
N ALA A 323 9.55 0.19 20.16
CA ALA A 323 8.79 -0.17 21.36
C ALA A 323 9.70 -0.79 22.44
N GLU A 324 10.68 -1.60 22.03
CA GLU A 324 11.66 -2.20 22.95
C GLU A 324 12.53 -1.12 23.60
N ARG A 325 13.08 -0.18 22.82
CA ARG A 325 13.85 0.96 23.34
C ARG A 325 13.02 1.85 24.25
N ALA A 326 11.73 2.02 23.98
CA ALA A 326 10.84 2.81 24.81
C ALA A 326 10.32 2.06 26.05
N GLY A 327 10.64 0.77 26.20
CA GLY A 327 10.17 -0.05 27.32
C GLY A 327 8.69 -0.37 27.27
N VAL A 328 8.07 -0.40 26.08
CA VAL A 328 6.62 -0.60 25.88
C VAL A 328 6.31 -2.03 25.43
N ARG A 329 5.24 -2.62 25.97
CA ARG A 329 4.67 -3.89 25.50
C ARG A 329 3.64 -3.61 24.42
N LEU A 330 4.01 -3.80 23.15
CA LEU A 330 3.14 -3.55 22.00
C LEU A 330 2.44 -4.84 21.56
N LEU A 331 1.11 -4.81 21.50
CA LEU A 331 0.24 -5.89 21.05
C LEU A 331 -0.44 -5.49 19.73
N VAL A 332 -0.45 -6.39 18.75
CA VAL A 332 -1.27 -6.25 17.54
C VAL A 332 -1.96 -7.57 17.25
N VAL A 333 -3.28 -7.51 17.05
CA VAL A 333 -4.14 -8.68 16.83
C VAL A 333 -4.58 -8.69 15.37
N ASP A 334 -4.44 -9.82 14.69
CA ASP A 334 -5.02 -9.99 13.36
C ASP A 334 -6.56 -9.94 13.49
N ARG A 335 -7.19 -9.01 12.77
CA ARG A 335 -8.67 -8.93 12.73
C ARG A 335 -9.27 -10.17 12.04
N PRO A 336 -10.58 -10.45 12.20
CA PRO A 336 -11.20 -11.64 11.60
C PRO A 336 -10.83 -11.82 10.13
N GLY A 337 -10.45 -13.04 9.74
CA GLY A 337 -10.08 -13.38 8.37
C GLY A 337 -8.73 -12.82 7.91
N MET A 338 -7.91 -12.30 8.83
CA MET A 338 -6.50 -11.96 8.59
C MET A 338 -5.59 -12.98 9.27
N GLY A 339 -4.45 -13.28 8.65
CA GLY A 339 -3.44 -14.18 9.20
C GLY A 339 -3.98 -15.59 9.45
N ALA A 340 -3.99 -16.00 10.72
CA ALA A 340 -4.61 -17.24 11.17
C ALA A 340 -5.85 -17.00 12.06
N SER A 341 -6.35 -15.76 12.14
CA SER A 341 -7.58 -15.43 12.85
C SER A 341 -8.79 -15.94 12.07
N THR A 342 -9.71 -16.61 12.78
CA THR A 342 -10.97 -17.11 12.21
C THR A 342 -11.75 -15.97 11.56
N ASP A 343 -12.25 -16.16 10.34
CA ASP A 343 -13.10 -15.17 9.69
C ASP A 343 -14.50 -15.14 10.31
N VAL A 344 -15.09 -13.95 10.36
CA VAL A 344 -16.39 -13.68 10.96
C VAL A 344 -17.22 -12.85 9.98
N PRO A 345 -18.52 -13.17 9.80
CA PRO A 345 -19.42 -12.39 8.97
C PRO A 345 -19.38 -10.90 9.33
N LEU A 346 -19.43 -10.05 8.30
CA LEU A 346 -19.27 -8.59 8.44
C LEU A 346 -20.16 -7.98 9.54
N ASN A 347 -21.44 -8.37 9.60
CA ASN A 347 -22.40 -7.89 10.60
C ASN A 347 -22.11 -8.29 12.04
N LYS A 348 -21.18 -9.22 12.28
CA LYS A 348 -20.77 -9.68 13.61
C LYS A 348 -19.38 -9.18 14.00
N ARG A 349 -18.63 -8.52 13.11
CA ARG A 349 -17.20 -8.23 13.32
C ARG A 349 -16.91 -7.35 14.52
N ILE A 350 -17.64 -6.24 14.68
CA ILE A 350 -17.45 -5.34 15.82
C ILE A 350 -17.81 -6.04 17.13
N ALA A 351 -18.94 -6.75 17.17
CA ALA A 351 -19.37 -7.51 18.34
C ALA A 351 -18.39 -8.64 18.71
N ALA A 352 -17.88 -9.37 17.72
CA ALA A 352 -16.87 -10.40 17.92
C ALA A 352 -15.57 -9.80 18.46
N TRP A 353 -15.14 -8.64 17.96
CA TRP A 353 -13.94 -7.96 18.43
C TRP A 353 -14.02 -7.55 19.90
N VAL A 354 -15.10 -6.87 20.30
CA VAL A 354 -15.26 -6.38 21.69
C VAL A 354 -15.47 -7.51 22.70
N ASP A 355 -15.98 -8.68 22.30
CA ASP A 355 -16.03 -9.87 23.16
C ASP A 355 -14.69 -10.63 23.21
N LEU A 356 -13.96 -10.68 22.10
CA LEU A 356 -12.68 -11.38 21.98
C LEU A 356 -11.56 -10.68 22.76
N LEU A 357 -11.49 -9.36 22.71
CA LEU A 357 -10.37 -8.60 23.26
C LEU A 357 -10.21 -8.78 24.78
N PRO A 358 -11.27 -8.65 25.61
CA PRO A 358 -11.17 -8.92 27.06
C PRO A 358 -10.60 -10.30 27.39
N ARG A 359 -11.01 -11.32 26.62
CA ARG A 359 -10.56 -12.71 26.81
C ARG A 359 -9.09 -12.86 26.45
N LEU A 360 -8.65 -12.21 25.38
CA LEU A 360 -7.25 -12.21 24.97
C LEU A 360 -6.37 -11.48 26.01
N LEU A 361 -6.80 -10.31 26.50
CA LEU A 361 -6.05 -9.56 27.51
C LEU A 361 -5.96 -10.35 28.83
N ALA A 362 -7.04 -11.01 29.26
CA ALA A 362 -7.03 -11.90 30.41
C ALA A 362 -6.08 -13.09 30.21
N HIS A 363 -6.07 -13.72 29.03
CA HIS A 363 -5.12 -14.78 28.68
C HIS A 363 -3.65 -14.32 28.76
N LEU A 364 -3.38 -13.05 28.42
CA LEU A 364 -2.05 -12.44 28.45
C LEU A 364 -1.68 -11.82 29.80
N GLY A 365 -2.57 -11.87 30.79
CA GLY A 365 -2.38 -11.26 32.11
C GLY A 365 -2.32 -9.73 32.06
N ILE A 366 -2.98 -9.10 31.09
CA ILE A 366 -3.01 -7.63 30.92
C ILE A 366 -4.30 -7.10 31.53
N ALA A 367 -4.19 -6.32 32.61
CA ALA A 367 -5.34 -5.75 33.30
C ALA A 367 -5.91 -4.51 32.59
N ARG A 368 -5.04 -3.60 32.14
CA ARG A 368 -5.41 -2.43 31.34
C ARG A 368 -4.43 -2.24 30.18
N VAL A 369 -4.92 -1.67 29.08
CA VAL A 369 -4.16 -1.46 27.86
C VAL A 369 -4.44 -0.06 27.29
N ASN A 370 -3.39 0.67 26.93
CA ASN A 370 -3.51 1.91 26.18
C ASN A 370 -3.80 1.59 24.71
N LEU A 371 -4.47 2.49 23.98
CA LEU A 371 -4.96 2.17 22.64
C LEU A 371 -4.34 3.09 21.59
N VAL A 372 -3.89 2.52 20.48
CA VAL A 372 -3.55 3.26 19.25
C VAL A 372 -4.33 2.66 18.10
N ALA A 373 -4.90 3.49 17.23
CA ALA A 373 -5.43 3.00 15.97
C ALA A 373 -5.01 3.82 14.77
N HIS A 374 -4.94 3.15 13.62
CA HIS A 374 -4.74 3.78 12.32
C HIS A 374 -5.95 3.55 11.43
N SER A 375 -6.38 4.58 10.69
CA SER A 375 -7.39 4.45 9.63
C SER A 375 -8.64 3.68 10.09
N ALA A 376 -9.02 2.59 9.42
CA ALA A 376 -10.17 1.75 9.75
C ALA A 376 -10.17 1.20 11.19
N GLY A 377 -8.99 1.09 11.81
CA GLY A 377 -8.84 0.69 13.20
C GLY A 377 -9.56 1.63 14.18
N THR A 378 -9.83 2.89 13.80
CA THR A 378 -10.59 3.86 14.60
C THR A 378 -11.95 3.33 15.01
N VAL A 379 -12.65 2.62 14.10
CA VAL A 379 -13.97 2.04 14.39
C VAL A 379 -13.87 1.01 15.52
N TYR A 380 -12.85 0.16 15.47
CA TYR A 380 -12.64 -0.90 16.46
C TYR A 380 -12.15 -0.34 17.80
N LEU A 381 -11.26 0.65 17.78
CA LEU A 381 -10.75 1.32 18.97
C LEU A 381 -11.86 2.00 19.77
N LEU A 382 -12.68 2.81 19.11
CA LEU A 382 -13.72 3.56 19.81
C LEU A 382 -14.85 2.66 20.32
N ASN A 383 -15.18 1.58 19.60
CA ASN A 383 -16.07 0.55 20.17
C ASN A 383 -15.44 -0.19 21.36
N THR A 384 -14.12 -0.41 21.34
CA THR A 384 -13.39 -0.98 22.48
C THR A 384 -13.46 -0.05 23.69
N TRP A 385 -13.19 1.24 23.51
CA TRP A 385 -13.30 2.23 24.59
C TRP A 385 -14.72 2.32 25.14
N ALA A 386 -15.73 2.31 24.27
CA ALA A 386 -17.12 2.37 24.68
C ALA A 386 -17.64 1.11 25.38
N GLN A 387 -17.13 -0.08 25.05
CA GLN A 387 -17.72 -1.35 25.53
C GLN A 387 -16.84 -2.09 26.54
N CYS A 388 -15.54 -1.79 26.59
CA CYS A 388 -14.55 -2.44 27.45
C CYS A 388 -13.76 -1.40 28.27
N HIS A 389 -14.41 -0.31 28.67
CA HIS A 389 -13.77 0.87 29.30
C HIS A 389 -12.89 0.54 30.51
N GLU A 390 -13.25 -0.48 31.29
CA GLU A 390 -12.52 -0.96 32.46
C GLU A 390 -11.11 -1.47 32.10
N LEU A 391 -10.93 -1.96 30.87
CA LEU A 391 -9.66 -2.45 30.33
C LEU A 391 -8.86 -1.36 29.63
N VAL A 392 -9.43 -0.18 29.38
CA VAL A 392 -8.77 0.89 28.62
C VAL A 392 -7.97 1.79 29.56
N GLY A 393 -6.71 2.00 29.21
CA GLY A 393 -5.82 2.96 29.87
C GLY A 393 -6.10 4.40 29.45
N PRO A 394 -5.52 5.40 30.14
CA PRO A 394 -5.84 6.80 29.92
C PRO A 394 -5.19 7.41 28.66
N GLU A 395 -4.27 6.70 28.00
CA GLU A 395 -3.60 7.18 26.80
C GLU A 395 -4.22 6.53 25.55
N ILE A 396 -4.90 7.33 24.73
CA ILE A 396 -5.54 6.91 23.49
C ILE A 396 -4.99 7.73 22.34
N THR A 397 -4.55 7.08 21.26
CA THR A 397 -4.06 7.75 20.05
C THR A 397 -4.77 7.28 18.77
N LEU A 398 -5.09 8.22 17.89
CA LEU A 398 -5.61 7.97 16.54
C LEU A 398 -4.66 8.54 15.48
N LEU A 399 -4.30 7.71 14.51
CA LEU A 399 -3.48 8.05 13.35
C LEU A 399 -4.37 8.05 12.11
N ALA A 400 -4.52 9.20 11.44
CA ALA A 400 -5.35 9.36 10.25
C ALA A 400 -6.73 8.67 10.40
N PRO A 401 -7.56 9.07 11.40
CA PRO A 401 -8.77 8.34 11.76
C PRO A 401 -9.72 8.22 10.58
N TRP A 402 -10.28 7.01 10.36
CA TRP A 402 -11.20 6.81 9.24
C TRP A 402 -12.50 7.58 9.45
N VAL A 403 -12.91 8.34 8.43
CA VAL A 403 -14.15 9.11 8.44
C VAL A 403 -15.05 8.64 7.31
N ASN A 404 -16.34 8.51 7.60
CA ASN A 404 -17.33 8.13 6.61
C ASN A 404 -17.24 9.08 5.39
N PRO A 405 -17.15 8.56 4.15
CA PRO A 405 -17.04 9.38 2.94
C PRO A 405 -18.14 10.45 2.78
N ALA A 406 -19.30 10.26 3.43
CA ALA A 406 -20.36 11.28 3.49
C ALA A 406 -19.88 12.61 4.11
N TYR A 407 -19.01 12.56 5.13
CA TYR A 407 -18.43 13.75 5.78
C TYR A 407 -17.06 14.12 5.20
N SER A 408 -16.29 13.12 4.76
CA SER A 408 -14.96 13.34 4.16
C SER A 408 -15.05 14.12 2.84
N ARG A 409 -16.13 13.91 2.07
CA ARG A 409 -16.37 14.50 0.74
C ARG A 409 -15.20 14.32 -0.24
N VAL A 410 -14.39 13.29 -0.03
CA VAL A 410 -13.37 12.87 -0.98
C VAL A 410 -14.08 12.18 -2.14
N THR A 411 -14.07 12.81 -3.31
CA THR A 411 -14.84 12.35 -4.48
C THR A 411 -14.56 10.90 -4.85
N ALA A 412 -13.29 10.48 -4.84
CA ALA A 412 -12.91 9.10 -5.14
C ALA A 412 -13.54 8.09 -4.16
N MET A 413 -13.59 8.42 -2.87
CA MET A 413 -14.19 7.58 -1.85
C MET A 413 -15.72 7.56 -1.92
N GLN A 414 -16.35 8.69 -2.26
CA GLN A 414 -17.78 8.75 -2.53
C GLN A 414 -18.16 7.89 -3.76
N ILE A 415 -17.33 7.91 -4.80
CA ILE A 415 -17.50 7.04 -5.97
C ILE A 415 -17.35 5.56 -5.58
N ALA A 416 -16.38 5.22 -4.73
CA ALA A 416 -16.20 3.85 -4.24
C ALA A 416 -17.45 3.31 -3.52
N GLN A 417 -18.27 4.18 -2.90
CA GLN A 417 -19.54 3.78 -2.29
C GLN A 417 -20.57 3.27 -3.29
N TYR A 418 -20.46 3.57 -4.58
CA TYR A 418 -21.38 3.10 -5.62
C TYR A 418 -20.92 1.79 -6.30
N VAL A 419 -19.69 1.33 -6.04
CA VAL A 419 -19.19 0.05 -6.56
C VAL A 419 -20.07 -1.11 -6.03
N PRO A 420 -20.53 -2.08 -6.84
CA PRO A 420 -21.39 -3.15 -6.34
C PRO A 420 -20.73 -3.99 -5.23
N THR A 421 -21.49 -4.40 -4.22
CA THR A 421 -20.97 -5.19 -3.07
C THR A 421 -20.24 -6.47 -3.49
N LYS A 422 -20.74 -7.15 -4.54
CA LYS A 422 -20.12 -8.36 -5.10
C LYS A 422 -18.68 -8.12 -5.61
N ALA A 423 -18.33 -6.92 -6.03
CA ALA A 423 -16.97 -6.61 -6.49
C ALA A 423 -15.94 -6.68 -5.35
N PHE A 424 -16.36 -6.55 -4.10
CA PHE A 424 -15.47 -6.65 -2.93
C PHE A 424 -15.16 -8.09 -2.53
N SER A 425 -15.80 -9.10 -3.14
CA SER A 425 -15.46 -10.51 -2.89
C SER A 425 -14.05 -10.89 -3.35
N ALA A 426 -13.50 -10.15 -4.32
CA ALA A 426 -12.14 -10.33 -4.82
C ALA A 426 -11.12 -9.32 -4.25
N TRP A 427 -11.51 -8.49 -3.28
CA TRP A 427 -10.67 -7.41 -2.75
C TRP A 427 -9.38 -7.92 -2.10
N HIS A 428 -9.43 -9.07 -1.43
CA HIS A 428 -8.29 -9.75 -0.84
C HIS A 428 -7.27 -10.31 -1.87
N HIS A 429 -7.66 -10.42 -3.15
CA HIS A 429 -6.77 -10.81 -4.25
C HIS A 429 -6.06 -9.61 -4.90
N ILE A 430 -6.35 -8.39 -4.46
CA ILE A 430 -5.69 -7.18 -4.98
C ILE A 430 -4.16 -7.32 -4.77
N PRO A 431 -3.34 -7.23 -5.84
CA PRO A 431 -1.90 -7.44 -5.75
C PRO A 431 -1.21 -6.47 -4.79
N ARG A 432 -0.12 -6.95 -4.15
CA ARG A 432 0.77 -6.24 -3.19
C ARG A 432 0.89 -4.73 -3.44
N PHE A 433 1.16 -4.34 -4.68
CA PHE A 433 1.40 -2.96 -5.11
C PHE A 433 0.27 -1.97 -4.83
N PHE A 434 -1.01 -2.37 -4.96
CA PHE A 434 -2.14 -1.43 -4.90
C PHE A 434 -2.45 -0.95 -3.48
N VAL A 435 -2.04 -1.72 -2.47
CA VAL A 435 -2.25 -1.43 -1.04
C VAL A 435 -1.01 -0.81 -0.40
N THR A 436 0.18 -1.02 -0.99
CA THR A 436 1.49 -0.63 -0.39
C THR A 436 2.20 0.54 -1.07
N GLN A 437 1.56 1.31 -1.96
CA GLN A 437 2.16 2.50 -2.62
C GLN A 437 2.64 3.61 -1.64
N ALA A 438 2.48 3.43 -0.33
CA ALA A 438 2.99 4.33 0.69
C ALA A 438 4.42 4.03 1.18
N ALA A 439 5.20 3.17 0.52
CA ALA A 439 6.63 3.03 0.81
C ALA A 439 7.42 2.74 -0.49
N PRO A 440 8.31 3.62 -1.02
CA PRO A 440 8.96 4.80 -0.43
C PRO A 440 8.98 6.09 -1.30
N ILE A 441 8.57 7.24 -0.74
CA ILE A 441 9.21 8.54 -1.08
C ILE A 441 9.52 9.28 0.24
N LEU A 442 10.44 8.74 1.03
CA LEU A 442 11.16 9.54 2.04
C LEU A 442 12.69 9.36 1.99
N ALA A 443 13.23 8.85 0.87
CA ALA A 443 14.68 8.74 0.69
C ALA A 443 15.34 9.88 -0.12
N SER A 444 14.62 10.93 -0.55
CA SER A 444 15.24 12.02 -1.33
C SER A 444 14.79 13.43 -0.96
N SER A 445 15.34 13.96 0.14
CA SER A 445 15.66 15.39 0.24
C SER A 445 17.10 15.61 0.72
N LYS A 446 18.08 14.86 0.18
CA LYS A 446 19.51 15.21 0.35
C LYS A 446 19.85 16.57 -0.29
N ALA A 447 19.02 17.08 -1.19
CA ALA A 447 19.23 18.38 -1.84
C ALA A 447 18.69 19.58 -1.03
N LEU A 448 17.57 19.44 -0.30
CA LEU A 448 16.96 20.56 0.42
C LEU A 448 17.70 20.91 1.72
N PHE A 449 18.30 19.93 2.38
CA PHE A 449 19.02 20.13 3.65
C PHE A 449 20.29 20.98 3.51
N ARG A 450 20.96 20.95 2.35
CA ARG A 450 22.18 21.74 2.12
C ARG A 450 21.93 23.24 2.02
N GLN A 451 20.72 23.66 1.64
CA GLN A 451 20.42 25.06 1.36
C GLN A 451 19.97 25.84 2.60
N ILE A 452 19.47 25.13 3.62
CA ILE A 452 19.10 25.70 4.92
C ILE A 452 20.29 25.67 5.88
N SER A 453 21.14 24.65 5.80
CA SER A 453 22.37 24.53 6.61
C SER A 453 23.36 25.67 6.38
N SER A 454 23.47 26.20 5.15
CA SER A 454 24.45 27.24 4.84
C SER A 454 24.13 28.62 5.44
N GLN A 455 22.90 28.84 5.92
CA GLN A 455 22.48 30.12 6.50
C GLN A 455 22.50 30.14 8.03
N VAL A 456 22.56 28.97 8.67
CA VAL A 456 22.53 28.85 10.15
C VAL A 456 23.95 28.73 10.73
N SER A 457 24.94 28.42 9.90
CA SER A 457 26.33 28.16 10.33
C SER A 457 27.13 29.40 10.78
N GLU A 458 26.72 30.63 10.47
CA GLU A 458 27.53 31.83 10.81
C GLU A 458 27.31 32.39 12.22
N ALA A 459 26.38 31.84 13.03
CA ALA A 459 26.00 32.47 14.31
C ALA A 459 26.32 31.66 15.59
N VAL A 460 26.87 30.44 15.49
CA VAL A 460 26.97 29.54 16.67
C VAL A 460 28.28 28.74 16.66
N GLU A 461 29.42 29.41 16.82
CA GLU A 461 30.74 28.75 16.73
C GLU A 461 31.62 28.78 17.99
N GLU A 462 31.08 29.09 19.18
CA GLU A 462 31.95 29.24 20.38
C GLU A 462 31.68 28.31 21.59
N ASN A 463 30.83 27.27 21.50
CA ASN A 463 30.56 26.41 22.69
C ASN A 463 30.40 24.89 22.45
N ARG A 464 31.03 24.30 21.43
CA ARG A 464 30.76 22.91 20.98
C ARG A 464 31.94 21.94 21.07
N SER A 465 32.25 21.38 22.25
CA SER A 465 33.22 20.25 22.29
C SER A 465 32.84 19.03 23.14
N SER A 466 31.72 19.07 23.88
CA SER A 466 31.21 17.88 24.61
C SER A 466 29.82 17.41 24.15
N LEU A 467 29.01 18.30 23.57
CA LEU A 467 27.68 17.99 23.06
C LEU A 467 27.73 17.20 21.74
N ASP A 468 28.70 17.49 20.87
CA ASP A 468 28.76 16.92 19.50
C ASP A 468 28.95 15.39 19.47
N ALA A 469 29.64 14.79 20.44
CA ALA A 469 29.83 13.33 20.49
C ALA A 469 28.52 12.59 20.83
N ASN A 470 27.75 13.12 21.78
CA ASN A 470 26.45 12.57 22.17
C ASN A 470 25.41 12.75 21.06
N TYR A 471 25.35 13.94 20.44
CA TYR A 471 24.47 14.19 19.29
C TYR A 471 24.81 13.27 18.10
N GLN A 472 26.08 13.11 17.75
CA GLN A 472 26.50 12.21 16.67
C GLN A 472 26.28 10.71 17.00
N SER A 473 26.26 10.32 18.28
CA SER A 473 25.92 8.95 18.68
C SER A 473 24.41 8.70 18.58
N ALA A 474 23.59 9.63 19.04
CA ALA A 474 22.13 9.54 18.98
C ALA A 474 21.61 9.59 17.53
N GLU A 475 22.19 10.45 16.67
CA GLU A 475 21.87 10.49 15.24
C GLU A 475 22.23 9.18 14.52
N ARG A 476 23.35 8.55 14.89
CA ARG A 476 23.73 7.24 14.37
C ARG A 476 22.74 6.17 14.81
N ASP A 477 22.39 6.11 16.09
CA ASP A 477 21.43 5.14 16.63
C ASP A 477 20.01 5.28 16.05
N ASP A 478 19.60 6.50 15.71
CA ASP A 478 18.33 6.76 15.04
C ASP A 478 18.36 6.38 13.56
N SER A 479 19.49 6.58 12.88
CA SER A 479 19.65 6.20 11.47
C SER A 479 19.59 4.68 11.27
N VAL A 480 20.19 3.92 12.19
CA VAL A 480 20.16 2.45 12.20
C VAL A 480 18.72 1.96 12.44
N LEU A 481 18.02 2.56 13.41
CA LEU A 481 16.63 2.18 13.72
C LEU A 481 15.67 2.46 12.55
N ARG A 482 15.87 3.58 11.82
CA ARG A 482 15.11 3.89 10.60
C ARG A 482 15.35 2.86 9.50
N ALA A 483 16.60 2.44 9.31
CA ALA A 483 16.95 1.44 8.29
C ALA A 483 16.36 0.05 8.63
N GLU A 484 16.47 -0.39 9.88
CA GLU A 484 15.86 -1.63 10.36
C GLU A 484 14.34 -1.60 10.23
N GLN A 485 13.69 -0.51 10.64
CA GLN A 485 12.25 -0.33 10.48
C GLN A 485 11.82 -0.41 9.01
N ALA A 486 12.52 0.27 8.10
CA ALA A 486 12.21 0.26 6.68
C ALA A 486 12.31 -1.16 6.08
N GLU A 487 13.34 -1.92 6.46
CA GLU A 487 13.50 -3.30 6.00
C GLU A 487 12.42 -4.24 6.58
N LEU A 488 12.05 -4.07 7.85
CA LEU A 488 10.94 -4.80 8.45
C LEU A 488 9.60 -4.44 7.79
N PHE A 489 9.35 -3.18 7.41
CA PHE A 489 8.16 -2.81 6.64
C PHE A 489 8.11 -3.55 5.30
N ARG A 490 9.25 -3.63 4.60
CA ARG A 490 9.39 -4.35 3.33
C ARG A 490 9.09 -5.84 3.48
N LEU A 491 9.66 -6.49 4.52
CA LEU A 491 9.46 -7.91 4.79
C LEU A 491 8.04 -8.21 5.30
N ALA A 492 7.51 -7.40 6.21
CA ALA A 492 6.18 -7.56 6.79
C ALA A 492 5.07 -7.58 5.74
N ALA A 493 5.17 -6.71 4.74
CA ALA A 493 4.26 -6.75 3.60
C ALA A 493 4.32 -8.11 2.90
N SER A 494 5.52 -8.67 2.68
CA SER A 494 5.65 -9.99 2.04
C SER A 494 4.88 -11.07 2.81
N PHE A 495 5.24 -11.28 4.07
CA PHE A 495 4.67 -12.35 4.89
C PHE A 495 3.18 -12.19 5.17
N MET A 496 2.67 -10.96 5.26
CA MET A 496 1.23 -10.71 5.44
C MET A 496 0.38 -11.33 4.32
N TYR A 497 0.84 -11.23 3.07
CA TYR A 497 0.12 -11.78 1.91
C TYR A 497 0.38 -13.27 1.69
N ASP A 498 1.38 -13.86 2.36
CA ASP A 498 1.59 -15.31 2.37
C ASP A 498 0.56 -16.00 3.29
N GLU A 499 -0.07 -15.24 4.19
CA GLU A 499 -1.17 -15.70 5.04
C GLU A 499 -2.54 -15.25 4.50
N THR A 500 -3.63 -15.71 5.14
CA THR A 500 -4.97 -15.40 4.68
C THR A 500 -5.27 -13.91 4.84
N THR A 501 -5.83 -13.29 3.80
CA THR A 501 -6.23 -11.87 3.79
C THR A 501 -7.70 -11.70 3.45
N VAL A 502 -8.49 -12.79 3.45
CA VAL A 502 -9.92 -12.79 3.07
C VAL A 502 -10.73 -11.74 3.84
N GLY A 503 -10.32 -11.44 5.07
CA GLY A 503 -10.93 -10.43 5.91
C GLY A 503 -10.85 -9.01 5.35
N ALA A 504 -9.92 -8.73 4.44
CA ALA A 504 -9.80 -7.45 3.74
C ALA A 504 -11.06 -7.11 2.91
N ASN A 505 -11.74 -8.12 2.37
CA ASN A 505 -13.03 -7.94 1.67
C ASN A 505 -14.06 -7.25 2.58
N SER A 506 -14.21 -7.81 3.78
CA SER A 506 -15.15 -7.32 4.79
C SER A 506 -14.72 -5.97 5.36
N GLU A 507 -13.41 -5.72 5.51
CA GLU A 507 -12.90 -4.41 5.91
C GLU A 507 -13.23 -3.32 4.89
N ALA A 508 -13.07 -3.59 3.59
CA ALA A 508 -13.44 -2.63 2.55
C ALA A 508 -14.95 -2.30 2.57
N LEU A 509 -15.80 -3.32 2.73
CA LEU A 509 -17.23 -3.15 2.86
C LEU A 509 -17.62 -2.39 4.15
N LEU A 510 -16.91 -2.63 5.26
CA LEU A 510 -17.08 -1.88 6.50
C LEU A 510 -16.73 -0.40 6.30
N CYS A 511 -15.56 -0.10 5.75
CA CYS A 511 -15.08 1.26 5.51
C CYS A 511 -16.00 2.07 4.61
N LEU A 512 -16.64 1.43 3.63
CA LEU A 512 -17.54 2.08 2.68
C LEU A 512 -19.01 2.11 3.14
N ARG A 513 -19.32 1.45 4.25
CA ARG A 513 -20.68 1.25 4.77
C ARG A 513 -21.62 0.55 3.78
N LYS A 514 -21.16 -0.58 3.22
CA LYS A 514 -21.79 -1.26 2.08
C LYS A 514 -22.46 -2.61 2.38
N SER A 515 -23.19 -2.73 3.49
CA SER A 515 -24.11 -3.86 3.74
C SER A 515 -24.93 -3.65 5.02
N ASP A 516 -25.94 -4.49 5.25
CA ASP A 516 -26.69 -4.56 6.52
C ASP A 516 -25.80 -4.92 7.74
N GLY A 517 -24.52 -5.20 7.52
CA GLY A 517 -23.50 -5.47 8.54
C GLY A 517 -22.41 -4.41 8.68
N SER A 518 -22.50 -3.28 7.99
CA SER A 518 -21.50 -2.21 8.07
C SER A 518 -21.80 -1.16 9.15
N ASP A 519 -22.49 -1.59 10.20
CA ASP A 519 -22.69 -0.76 11.39
C ASP A 519 -21.32 -0.52 12.04
N TRP A 520 -21.03 0.76 12.29
CA TRP A 520 -19.81 1.18 12.96
C TRP A 520 -20.01 1.21 14.48
N GLY A 521 -21.15 0.71 14.98
CA GLY A 521 -21.50 0.74 16.38
C GLY A 521 -21.58 2.19 16.87
N VAL A 522 -20.86 2.49 17.95
CA VAL A 522 -20.82 3.86 18.50
C VAL A 522 -20.24 4.87 17.50
N CYS A 523 -19.42 4.42 16.54
CA CYS A 523 -18.84 5.27 15.50
C CYS A 523 -19.78 5.57 14.34
N SER A 524 -21.03 5.09 14.38
CA SER A 524 -22.03 5.42 13.37
C SER A 524 -22.34 6.93 13.31
N ASP A 525 -22.12 7.64 14.42
CA ASP A 525 -22.10 9.10 14.54
C ASP A 525 -20.99 9.51 15.52
N TYR A 526 -19.92 10.14 15.03
CA TYR A 526 -18.79 10.52 15.88
C TYR A 526 -19.12 11.61 16.90
N ALA A 527 -20.07 12.50 16.62
CA ALA A 527 -20.47 13.51 17.58
C ALA A 527 -21.18 12.86 18.78
N GLN A 528 -22.11 11.93 18.52
CA GLN A 528 -22.76 11.17 19.58
C GLN A 528 -21.78 10.26 20.33
N CYS A 529 -20.83 9.63 19.62
CA CYS A 529 -19.76 8.84 20.22
C CYS A 529 -18.95 9.66 21.23
N ALA A 530 -18.50 10.85 20.84
CA ALA A 530 -17.68 11.72 21.68
C ALA A 530 -18.44 12.17 22.95
N GLN A 531 -19.71 12.58 22.80
CA GLN A 531 -20.58 12.96 23.92
C GLN A 531 -20.79 11.80 24.90
N MET A 532 -21.08 10.61 24.39
CA MET A 532 -21.29 9.42 25.21
C MET A 532 -20.03 9.04 25.99
N LEU A 533 -18.86 9.07 25.35
CA LEU A 533 -17.59 8.75 26.00
C LEU A 533 -17.24 9.80 27.05
N ALA A 534 -17.39 11.09 26.75
CA ALA A 534 -17.11 12.15 27.69
C ALA A 534 -18.03 12.14 28.92
N ALA A 535 -19.34 11.90 28.72
CA ALA A 535 -20.29 11.76 29.83
C ALA A 535 -19.91 10.60 30.75
N ARG A 536 -19.36 9.51 30.20
CA ARG A 536 -18.85 8.40 30.99
C ARG A 536 -17.58 8.77 31.75
N GLU A 537 -16.58 9.36 31.10
CA GLU A 537 -15.33 9.74 31.79
C GLU A 537 -15.57 10.77 32.91
N GLN A 538 -16.52 11.68 32.71
CA GLN A 538 -16.96 12.63 33.75
C GLN A 538 -17.53 11.92 34.98
N SER A 539 -18.18 10.76 34.80
CA SER A 539 -18.76 9.98 35.90
C SER A 539 -17.72 9.17 36.70
N THR A 540 -16.53 8.93 36.13
CA THR A 540 -15.49 8.08 36.71
C THR A 540 -14.32 8.86 37.30
N ASP A 541 -14.36 10.20 37.30
CA ASP A 541 -13.27 11.12 37.70
C ASP A 541 -11.93 10.82 37.00
N GLY A 542 -12.00 10.12 35.86
CA GLY A 542 -10.86 9.70 35.07
C GLY A 542 -10.53 10.76 34.03
N ARG A 543 -9.26 11.17 33.96
CA ARG A 543 -8.78 12.00 32.85
C ARG A 543 -8.18 11.08 31.78
N VAL A 544 -8.83 11.03 30.62
CA VAL A 544 -8.35 10.31 29.43
C VAL A 544 -7.84 11.33 28.41
N SER A 545 -6.65 11.10 27.87
CA SER A 545 -6.09 11.89 26.79
C SER A 545 -6.38 11.20 25.45
N LEU A 546 -7.00 11.94 24.53
CA LEU A 546 -7.22 11.51 23.16
C LEU A 546 -6.32 12.32 22.22
N ARG A 547 -5.21 11.72 21.80
CA ARG A 547 -4.29 12.32 20.84
C ARG A 547 -4.65 11.89 19.42
N THR A 548 -4.75 12.84 18.49
CA THR A 548 -5.05 12.56 17.08
C THR A 548 -3.98 13.16 16.19
N TYR A 549 -3.34 12.32 15.38
CA TYR A 549 -2.44 12.75 14.33
C TYR A 549 -3.13 12.69 12.98
N PHE A 550 -3.15 13.82 12.27
CA PHE A 550 -3.63 13.91 10.89
C PHE A 550 -2.44 13.92 9.92
N ALA A 551 -2.61 13.29 8.77
CA ALA A 551 -1.64 13.39 7.69
C ALA A 551 -1.71 14.76 7.00
N TYR A 552 -0.58 15.25 6.50
CA TYR A 552 -0.53 16.51 5.75
C TYR A 552 -1.32 16.41 4.43
N LYS A 553 -1.19 15.27 3.72
CA LYS A 553 -1.91 14.99 2.47
C LYS A 553 -2.67 13.67 2.57
N ASP A 554 -3.89 13.73 3.07
CA ASP A 554 -4.74 12.54 3.16
C ASP A 554 -5.66 12.43 1.93
N ALA A 555 -5.41 11.44 1.07
CA ALA A 555 -6.22 11.20 -0.13
C ALA A 555 -7.50 10.39 0.14
N LEU A 556 -7.68 9.82 1.33
CA LEU A 556 -8.80 8.94 1.67
C LEU A 556 -9.83 9.65 2.56
N VAL A 557 -9.36 10.35 3.58
CA VAL A 557 -10.18 11.13 4.52
C VAL A 557 -10.22 12.60 4.13
N GLY A 558 -9.12 13.15 3.62
CA GLY A 558 -9.03 14.55 3.23
C GLY A 558 -9.15 15.54 4.39
N SER A 559 -8.90 16.81 4.09
CA SER A 559 -8.92 17.89 5.08
C SER A 559 -10.32 18.15 5.67
N ARG A 560 -11.39 17.90 4.90
CA ARG A 560 -12.77 18.01 5.37
C ARG A 560 -13.13 16.92 6.37
N GLY A 561 -12.72 15.68 6.10
CA GLY A 561 -12.92 14.57 7.04
C GLY A 561 -12.14 14.79 8.34
N ALA A 562 -10.87 15.20 8.24
CA ALA A 562 -10.04 15.54 9.39
C ALA A 562 -10.69 16.64 10.25
N ARG A 563 -11.18 17.72 9.62
CA ARG A 563 -11.87 18.81 10.32
C ARG A 563 -13.17 18.34 10.98
N TYR A 564 -14.01 17.58 10.27
CA TYR A 564 -15.24 17.03 10.85
C TYR A 564 -14.96 16.18 12.09
N PHE A 565 -13.95 15.32 12.03
CA PHE A 565 -13.55 14.51 13.17
C PHE A 565 -13.09 15.40 14.34
N GLU A 566 -12.23 16.38 14.06
CA GLU A 566 -11.75 17.33 15.04
C GLU A 566 -12.88 18.14 15.71
N GLU A 567 -13.87 18.59 14.93
CA GLU A 567 -15.05 19.31 15.41
C GLU A 567 -15.89 18.46 16.38
N CYS A 568 -16.00 17.14 16.15
CA CYS A 568 -16.73 16.24 17.05
C CYS A 568 -16.09 16.17 18.45
N TRP A 569 -14.76 16.16 18.52
CA TRP A 569 -14.00 16.04 19.77
C TRP A 569 -13.64 17.38 20.42
N LYS A 570 -13.98 18.50 19.78
CA LYS A 570 -13.92 19.86 20.36
C LYS A 570 -15.31 20.44 20.63
N ALA A 571 -16.37 19.66 20.42
CA ALA A 571 -17.74 20.10 20.62
C ALA A 571 -18.03 20.38 22.12
N PRO A 572 -18.93 21.32 22.45
CA PRO A 572 -19.34 21.52 23.85
C PRO A 572 -19.89 20.23 24.46
N GLY A 573 -19.55 19.92 25.70
CA GLY A 573 -19.98 18.70 26.41
C GLY A 573 -19.00 17.54 26.35
N VAL A 574 -17.86 17.68 25.67
CA VAL A 574 -16.80 16.65 25.61
C VAL A 574 -15.55 16.96 26.43
N GLU A 575 -15.59 17.99 27.28
CA GLU A 575 -14.44 18.56 27.99
C GLU A 575 -13.81 17.63 29.03
N ALA A 576 -14.48 16.53 29.38
CA ALA A 576 -13.91 15.49 30.23
C ALA A 576 -12.76 14.72 29.55
N ILE A 577 -12.63 14.83 28.23
CA ILE A 577 -11.58 14.18 27.43
C ILE A 577 -10.55 15.24 27.01
N ASP A 578 -9.29 15.03 27.35
CA ASP A 578 -8.19 15.91 26.94
C ASP A 578 -7.83 15.62 25.47
N PHE A 579 -8.51 16.33 24.55
CA PHE A 579 -8.33 16.14 23.12
C PHE A 579 -7.19 17.00 22.56
N ILE A 580 -6.21 16.34 21.94
CA ILE A 580 -5.04 16.98 21.33
C ILE A 580 -4.95 16.53 19.87
N SER A 581 -4.93 17.47 18.93
CA SER A 581 -4.74 17.18 17.50
C SER A 581 -3.42 17.74 16.97
N THR A 582 -2.79 17.06 16.02
CA THR A 582 -1.56 17.52 15.35
C THR A 582 -1.53 17.05 13.90
N THR A 583 -1.20 17.93 12.96
CA THR A 583 -0.95 17.54 11.57
C THR A 583 0.54 17.28 11.38
N VAL A 584 0.90 16.16 10.76
CA VAL A 584 2.30 15.76 10.56
C VAL A 584 2.74 16.06 9.12
N ASP A 585 3.63 17.03 8.97
CA ASP A 585 4.15 17.46 7.67
C ASP A 585 4.83 16.35 6.89
N GLY A 586 4.71 16.39 5.57
CA GLY A 586 5.35 15.41 4.67
C GLY A 586 4.74 14.01 4.71
N THR A 587 3.65 13.78 5.44
CA THR A 587 2.97 12.48 5.50
C THR A 587 1.66 12.45 4.69
N ASP A 588 1.34 11.28 4.18
CA ASP A 588 0.01 10.89 3.71
C ASP A 588 -0.68 9.93 4.68
N HIS A 589 -1.87 9.45 4.29
CA HIS A 589 -2.73 8.59 5.11
C HIS A 589 -1.99 7.36 5.68
N ASP A 590 -1.09 6.77 4.90
CA ASP A 590 -0.42 5.51 5.21
C ASP A 590 1.01 5.73 5.69
N THR A 591 1.75 6.70 5.14
CA THR A 591 3.12 7.01 5.60
C THR A 591 3.14 7.55 7.02
N LEU A 592 2.02 8.08 7.53
CA LEU A 592 1.90 8.50 8.93
C LEU A 592 2.25 7.36 9.89
N LEU A 593 1.90 6.12 9.55
CA LEU A 593 2.23 4.93 10.33
C LEU A 593 3.73 4.63 10.38
N GLN A 594 4.50 5.14 9.42
CA GLN A 594 5.96 4.94 9.32
C GLN A 594 6.74 6.06 10.03
N SER A 595 6.06 7.08 10.58
CA SER A 595 6.73 8.18 11.25
C SER A 595 7.27 7.74 12.61
N MET A 596 8.60 7.54 12.67
CA MET A 596 9.28 7.24 13.94
C MET A 596 9.03 8.28 15.02
N ASP A 597 8.98 9.56 14.65
CA ASP A 597 8.85 10.64 15.64
C ASP A 597 7.46 10.63 16.28
N VAL A 598 6.43 10.29 15.51
CA VAL A 598 5.07 10.05 16.02
C VAL A 598 5.07 8.87 17.00
N TRP A 599 5.66 7.73 16.62
CA TRP A 599 5.71 6.56 17.51
C TRP A 599 6.53 6.78 18.77
N LYS A 600 7.65 7.49 18.70
CA LYS A 600 8.42 7.92 19.86
C LYS A 600 7.58 8.79 20.80
N ALA A 601 6.81 9.73 20.25
CA ALA A 601 5.92 10.58 21.05
C ALA A 601 4.79 9.80 21.72
N ILE A 602 4.17 8.85 21.01
CA ILE A 602 3.15 7.94 21.55
C ILE A 602 3.74 7.12 22.70
N PHE A 603 4.89 6.49 22.52
CA PHE A 603 5.48 5.67 23.57
C PHE A 603 5.94 6.49 24.77
N ALA A 604 6.44 7.69 24.54
CA ALA A 604 6.83 8.60 25.60
C ALA A 604 5.64 9.10 26.44
N SER A 605 4.42 9.19 25.89
CA SER A 605 3.25 9.60 26.69
C SER A 605 2.85 8.54 27.71
N MET A 606 3.06 7.26 27.40
CA MET A 606 2.73 6.14 28.28
C MET A 606 3.71 5.93 29.44
N CYS A 607 4.96 6.39 29.29
CA CYS A 607 6.01 6.19 30.28
C CYS A 607 6.13 7.34 31.31
N ARG A 608 5.23 8.33 31.27
CA ARG A 608 5.21 9.40 32.28
C ARG A 608 4.66 8.84 33.60
N PRO A 609 5.28 9.15 34.76
CA PRO A 609 4.68 8.84 36.05
C PRO A 609 3.30 9.52 36.14
N GLN A 610 2.26 8.75 36.43
CA GLN A 610 0.93 9.27 36.75
C GLN A 610 0.91 9.94 38.12
#